data_AF-A0A7Y5LUY4-F1
#
_entry.id   AF-A0A7Y5LUY4-F1
#
_cell.length_a   1.000
_cell.length_b   1.000
_cell.length_c   1.000
_cell.angle_alpha   90.00
_cell.angle_beta   90.00
_cell.angle_gamma   90.00
#
_symmetry.space_group_name_H-M   'P 1'
#
loop_
_entity.id
_entity.type
_entity.pdbx_description
1 polymer ?
#
loop_
_entity_poly.entity_id
_entity_poly.type
_entity_poly.pdbx_seq_one_letter_code
_entity_poly.pdbx_strand_id
1 'polypeptide(L)'
;MDLRTFCPEGPHLRGELGLSSEDLVFVTSAKWRAHKRLGAVIRAFARFQAECGSRARLVVLGRLETAPAELPHGVHLIGHVPPADLPRWYRTGNAMLFFSWLDHCPNTVLEAMGSGLPVLCTNQGGTPELVASAQGGIVSAADAPLPIAPVDLYHPPEPDMDVLHRDLCDLVRRRRDLAAGIRRDACGIDAVARRYVAFLVSLLGHRGQEDRLTGGAKGGSRGRPEGRAQ
;
A
#
# COMPACT_ATOMS: atom_id res chain seq x y z
N MET A 1 -4.11 -3.38 -10.09
CA MET A 1 -4.21 -2.08 -10.80
C MET A 1 -3.67 -2.22 -12.24
N ASP A 2 -4.06 -1.35 -13.18
CA ASP A 2 -3.62 -1.38 -14.58
C ASP A 2 -2.26 -0.69 -14.78
N LEU A 3 -1.22 -1.50 -14.98
CA LEU A 3 0.16 -1.05 -15.10
C LEU A 3 0.48 -0.35 -16.44
N ARG A 4 -0.44 -0.38 -17.41
CA ARG A 4 -0.29 0.41 -18.65
C ARG A 4 -0.62 1.86 -18.40
N THR A 5 -1.66 2.11 -17.61
CA THR A 5 -2.11 3.45 -17.22
C THR A 5 -1.19 4.05 -16.14
N PHE A 6 -0.88 3.27 -15.09
CA PHE A 6 0.02 3.68 -14.01
C PHE A 6 1.41 3.11 -14.25
N CYS A 7 2.26 3.94 -14.85
CA CYS A 7 3.65 3.66 -15.19
C CYS A 7 4.52 4.92 -15.00
N PRO A 8 5.84 4.78 -14.83
CA PRO A 8 6.75 5.92 -14.66
C PRO A 8 6.79 6.85 -15.87
N GLU A 9 6.48 6.33 -17.06
CA GLU A 9 6.57 7.06 -18.32
C GLU A 9 5.33 7.90 -18.61
N GLY A 10 5.54 9.07 -19.21
CA GLY A 10 4.49 9.95 -19.70
C GLY A 10 4.46 11.31 -19.02
N PRO A 11 3.41 12.12 -19.27
CA PRO A 11 3.35 13.49 -18.78
C PRO A 11 3.28 13.57 -17.26
N HIS A 12 3.85 14.64 -16.73
CA HIS A 12 3.79 15.07 -15.34
C HIS A 12 3.40 16.56 -15.27
N LEU A 13 3.12 17.06 -14.07
CA LEU A 13 2.58 18.41 -13.83
C LEU A 13 3.62 19.39 -13.25
N ARG A 14 4.90 19.02 -13.19
CA ARG A 14 5.95 19.89 -12.61
C ARG A 14 5.95 21.29 -13.23
N GLY A 15 5.87 21.41 -14.56
CA GLY A 15 5.81 22.71 -15.24
C GLY A 15 4.56 23.53 -14.89
N GLU A 16 3.39 22.89 -14.88
CA GLU A 16 2.11 23.53 -14.52
C GLU A 16 2.09 24.03 -13.06
N LEU A 17 2.84 23.36 -12.17
CA LEU A 17 2.98 23.71 -10.76
C LEU A 17 4.17 24.64 -10.48
N GLY A 18 4.91 25.07 -11.50
CA GLY A 18 6.11 25.90 -11.32
C GLY A 18 7.26 25.20 -10.57
N LEU A 19 7.31 23.86 -10.62
CA LEU A 19 8.30 23.03 -9.93
C LEU A 19 9.51 22.79 -10.84
N SER A 20 10.70 23.05 -10.30
CA SER A 20 11.98 22.73 -10.92
C SER A 20 12.31 21.24 -10.80
N SER A 21 13.35 20.79 -11.51
CA SER A 21 13.89 19.42 -11.38
C SER A 21 14.46 19.13 -9.99
N GLU A 22 14.94 20.17 -9.31
CA GLU A 22 15.60 20.08 -8.00
C GLU A 22 14.62 20.04 -6.83
N ASP A 23 13.34 20.41 -7.06
CA ASP A 23 12.32 20.36 -6.01
C ASP A 23 12.04 18.91 -5.59
N LEU A 24 11.85 18.74 -4.28
CA LEU A 24 11.49 17.47 -3.70
C LEU A 24 9.98 17.43 -3.46
N VAL A 25 9.28 16.64 -4.27
CA VAL A 25 7.82 16.61 -4.31
C VAL A 25 7.32 15.32 -3.66
N PHE A 26 6.57 15.46 -2.58
CA PHE A 26 5.81 14.38 -1.98
C PHE A 26 4.37 14.41 -2.48
N VAL A 27 3.80 13.24 -2.71
CA VAL A 27 2.39 13.09 -3.07
C VAL A 27 1.68 12.33 -1.97
N THR A 28 0.45 12.71 -1.64
CA THR A 28 -0.45 11.89 -0.86
C THR A 28 -1.83 11.89 -1.52
N SER A 29 -2.50 10.74 -1.52
CA SER A 29 -3.80 10.57 -2.18
C SER A 29 -4.74 9.81 -1.26
N ALA A 30 -5.69 10.54 -0.65
CA ALA A 30 -6.67 9.97 0.27
C ALA A 30 -7.88 10.89 0.47
N LYS A 31 -9.01 10.30 0.88
CA LYS A 31 -10.16 11.08 1.38
C LYS A 31 -9.83 11.64 2.77
N TRP A 32 -10.40 12.80 3.11
CA TRP A 32 -10.27 13.38 4.45
C TRP A 32 -11.14 12.63 5.47
N ARG A 33 -10.61 11.52 5.98
CA ARG A 33 -11.17 10.71 7.06
C ARG A 33 -10.11 10.52 8.13
N ALA A 34 -10.53 10.40 9.40
CA ALA A 34 -9.61 10.34 10.53
C ALA A 34 -8.54 9.25 10.37
N HIS A 35 -8.93 8.00 10.05
CA HIS A 35 -7.97 6.92 9.81
C HIS A 35 -6.98 7.17 8.68
N LYS A 36 -7.26 8.04 7.70
CA LYS A 36 -6.28 8.37 6.65
C LYS A 36 -5.11 9.20 7.18
N ARG A 37 -5.26 9.78 8.39
CA ARG A 37 -4.25 10.56 9.10
C ARG A 37 -3.55 11.61 8.22
N LEU A 38 -4.30 12.30 7.35
CA LEU A 38 -3.74 13.37 6.50
C LEU A 38 -3.12 14.50 7.34
N GLY A 39 -3.64 14.75 8.54
CA GLY A 39 -3.00 15.65 9.51
C GLY A 39 -1.58 15.21 9.88
N ALA A 40 -1.35 13.92 10.15
CA ALA A 40 -0.02 13.39 10.44
C ALA A 40 0.91 13.50 9.22
N VAL A 41 0.40 13.27 8.00
CA VAL A 41 1.15 13.46 6.75
C VAL A 41 1.63 14.92 6.62
N ILE A 42 0.72 15.88 6.80
CA ILE A 42 1.05 17.31 6.72
C ILE A 42 2.05 17.72 7.81
N ARG A 43 1.89 17.24 9.06
CA ARG A 43 2.83 17.54 10.15
C ARG A 43 4.22 16.94 9.91
N ALA A 44 4.31 15.69 9.44
CA ALA A 44 5.59 15.07 9.10
C ALA A 44 6.31 15.84 7.99
N PHE A 45 5.57 16.22 6.94
CA PHE A 45 6.11 17.05 5.87
C PHE A 45 6.58 18.42 6.36
N ALA A 46 5.77 19.12 7.17
CA ALA A 46 6.11 20.44 7.67
C ALA A 46 7.39 20.41 8.52
N ARG A 47 7.55 19.39 9.38
CA ARG A 47 8.78 19.16 10.15
C ARG A 47 9.99 18.94 9.22
N PHE A 48 9.85 18.05 8.24
CA PHE A 48 10.91 17.79 7.27
C PHE A 48 11.31 19.04 6.47
N GLN A 49 10.33 19.82 6.02
CA GLN A 49 10.59 21.06 5.27
C GLN A 49 11.30 22.11 6.13
N ALA A 50 10.97 22.22 7.41
CA ALA A 50 11.64 23.15 8.32
C ALA A 50 13.15 22.86 8.45
N GLU A 51 13.55 21.59 8.34
CA GLU A 51 14.96 21.16 8.41
C GLU A 51 15.68 21.21 7.05
N CYS A 52 14.99 20.85 5.95
CA CYS A 52 15.59 20.70 4.62
C CYS A 52 15.45 21.94 3.72
N GLY A 53 14.67 22.94 4.15
CA GLY A 53 14.45 24.19 3.44
C GLY A 53 13.25 24.19 2.47
N SER A 54 13.06 25.33 1.82
CA SER A 54 11.84 25.69 1.07
C SER A 54 11.68 25.03 -0.31
N ARG A 55 12.48 24.02 -0.67
CA ARG A 55 12.34 23.26 -1.94
C ARG A 55 11.51 21.98 -1.81
N ALA A 56 11.09 21.62 -0.60
CA ALA A 56 10.16 20.53 -0.40
C ALA A 56 8.71 20.97 -0.65
N ARG A 57 7.93 20.14 -1.33
CA ARG A 57 6.52 20.36 -1.67
C ARG A 57 5.71 19.13 -1.29
N LEU A 58 4.49 19.33 -0.80
CA LEU A 58 3.54 18.25 -0.58
C LEU A 58 2.28 18.52 -1.41
N VAL A 59 1.98 17.61 -2.31
CA VAL A 59 0.75 17.63 -3.11
C VAL A 59 -0.26 16.67 -2.48
N VAL A 60 -1.39 17.21 -2.06
CA VAL A 60 -2.48 16.45 -1.43
C VAL A 60 -3.64 16.30 -2.42
N LEU A 61 -3.83 15.08 -2.89
CA LEU A 61 -4.94 14.67 -3.74
C LEU A 61 -6.07 14.12 -2.86
N GLY A 62 -7.25 14.71 -2.97
CA GLY A 62 -8.39 14.37 -2.14
C GLY A 62 -9.22 15.59 -1.80
N ARG A 63 -10.54 15.47 -1.95
CA ARG A 63 -11.46 16.54 -1.58
C ARG A 63 -11.47 16.73 -0.08
N LEU A 64 -11.18 17.96 0.33
CA LEU A 64 -11.38 18.43 1.68
C LEU A 64 -12.72 19.15 1.75
N GLU A 65 -13.58 18.78 2.69
CA GLU A 65 -14.90 19.42 2.86
C GLU A 65 -14.75 20.82 3.51
N THR A 66 -13.77 20.98 4.39
CA THR A 66 -13.45 22.24 5.07
C THR A 66 -11.95 22.52 5.03
N ALA A 67 -11.52 23.47 4.20
CA ALA A 67 -10.12 23.87 4.13
C ALA A 67 -9.62 24.38 5.50
N PRO A 68 -8.44 23.95 5.99
CA PRO A 68 -7.85 24.60 7.16
C PRO A 68 -7.61 26.08 6.85
N ALA A 69 -7.77 26.92 7.87
CA ALA A 69 -7.59 28.37 7.74
C ALA A 69 -6.18 28.74 7.26
N GLU A 70 -5.18 27.91 7.58
CA GLU A 70 -3.80 28.11 7.16
C GLU A 70 -3.15 26.74 6.88
N LEU A 71 -2.38 26.68 5.79
CA LEU A 71 -1.60 25.51 5.40
C LEU A 71 -0.12 25.79 5.61
N PRO A 72 0.67 24.79 6.05
CA PRO A 72 2.12 24.94 6.06
C PRO A 72 2.66 25.29 4.67
N HIS A 73 3.77 26.02 4.65
CA HIS A 73 4.43 26.41 3.41
C HIS A 73 4.67 25.20 2.50
N GLY A 74 4.49 25.35 1.19
CA GLY A 74 4.72 24.28 0.22
C GLY A 74 3.74 23.11 0.26
N VAL A 75 2.65 23.17 1.04
CA VAL A 75 1.52 22.24 0.94
C VAL A 75 0.50 22.74 -0.08
N HIS A 76 0.19 21.89 -1.06
CA HIS A 76 -0.76 22.18 -2.14
C HIS A 76 -1.95 21.22 -2.03
N LEU A 77 -3.12 21.74 -1.64
CA LEU A 77 -4.37 20.98 -1.67
C LEU A 77 -4.99 21.07 -3.07
N ILE A 78 -4.99 19.96 -3.80
CA ILE A 78 -5.53 19.91 -5.17
C ILE A 78 -7.04 19.64 -5.18
N GLY A 79 -7.53 18.91 -4.18
CA GLY A 79 -8.93 18.51 -4.13
C GLY A 79 -9.20 17.24 -4.93
N HIS A 80 -10.39 17.14 -5.51
CA HIS A 80 -10.77 15.95 -6.28
C HIS A 80 -10.06 15.92 -7.62
N VAL A 81 -9.38 14.80 -7.91
CA VAL A 81 -8.75 14.52 -9.21
C VAL A 81 -9.47 13.34 -9.87
N PRO A 82 -9.88 13.47 -11.14
CA PRO A 82 -10.45 12.35 -11.89
C PRO A 82 -9.45 11.18 -12.02
N PRO A 83 -9.91 9.92 -12.01
CA PRO A 83 -9.01 8.77 -12.10
C PRO A 83 -8.09 8.78 -13.33
N ALA A 84 -8.54 9.32 -14.46
CA ALA A 84 -7.76 9.42 -15.69
C ALA A 84 -6.54 10.38 -15.57
N ASP A 85 -6.60 11.35 -14.66
CA ASP A 85 -5.52 12.34 -14.45
C ASP A 85 -4.54 11.93 -13.35
N LEU A 86 -4.93 11.00 -12.46
CA LEU A 86 -4.09 10.53 -11.35
C LEU A 86 -2.67 10.10 -11.78
N PRO A 87 -2.45 9.39 -12.92
CA PRO A 87 -1.10 9.03 -13.34
C PRO A 87 -0.16 10.24 -13.48
N ARG A 88 -0.65 11.37 -14.02
CA ARG A 88 0.15 12.60 -14.17
C ARG A 88 0.54 13.20 -12.83
N TRP A 89 -0.37 13.15 -11.85
CA TRP A 89 -0.10 13.60 -10.49
C TRP A 89 0.91 12.71 -9.78
N TYR A 90 0.78 11.39 -9.91
CA TYR A 90 1.77 10.48 -9.33
C TYR A 90 3.16 10.72 -9.94
N ARG A 91 3.31 10.77 -11.26
CA ARG A 91 4.60 11.06 -11.94
C ARG A 91 5.23 12.42 -11.60
N THR A 92 4.46 13.33 -10.99
CA THR A 92 4.97 14.62 -10.52
C THR A 92 5.79 14.49 -9.24
N GLY A 93 5.55 13.44 -8.45
CA GLY A 93 6.19 13.19 -7.17
C GLY A 93 7.52 12.46 -7.27
N ASN A 94 8.35 12.62 -6.23
CA ASN A 94 9.54 11.82 -5.99
C ASN A 94 9.28 10.68 -4.99
N ALA A 95 8.25 10.81 -4.16
CA ALA A 95 7.83 9.78 -3.20
C ALA A 95 6.38 10.02 -2.76
N MET A 96 5.73 8.98 -2.22
CA MET A 96 4.40 9.07 -1.63
C MET A 96 4.46 8.92 -0.11
N LEU A 97 3.72 9.77 0.61
CA LEU A 97 3.49 9.65 2.05
C LEU A 97 2.08 9.11 2.29
N PHE A 98 1.97 7.97 2.98
CA PHE A 98 0.70 7.30 3.21
C PHE A 98 0.59 6.70 4.62
N PHE A 99 0.10 7.51 5.57
CA PHE A 99 0.04 7.11 6.98
C PHE A 99 -1.35 6.61 7.41
N SER A 100 -2.12 6.06 6.47
CA SER A 100 -3.45 5.56 6.78
C SER A 100 -3.38 4.41 7.79
N TRP A 101 -4.08 4.56 8.90
CA TRP A 101 -4.26 3.52 9.89
C TRP A 101 -5.28 2.49 9.39
N LEU A 102 -4.91 1.21 9.41
CA LEU A 102 -5.79 0.08 9.10
C LEU A 102 -6.41 0.10 7.69
N ASP A 103 -5.68 0.58 6.69
CA ASP A 103 -6.11 0.44 5.29
C ASP A 103 -5.78 -0.97 4.76
N HIS A 104 -6.78 -1.71 4.30
CA HIS A 104 -6.62 -3.12 3.92
C HIS A 104 -5.97 -3.31 2.55
N CYS A 105 -6.33 -2.49 1.57
CA CYS A 105 -5.80 -2.60 0.21
C CYS A 105 -5.94 -1.26 -0.53
N PRO A 106 -5.12 -0.26 -0.17
CA PRO A 106 -5.20 1.05 -0.80
C PRO A 106 -4.74 1.00 -2.26
N ASN A 107 -5.68 1.14 -3.19
CA ASN A 107 -5.37 1.26 -4.61
C ASN A 107 -4.40 2.42 -4.89
N THR A 108 -4.51 3.53 -4.15
CA THR A 108 -3.65 4.71 -4.34
C THR A 108 -2.17 4.41 -4.08
N VAL A 109 -1.85 3.48 -3.17
CA VAL A 109 -0.48 3.04 -2.91
C VAL A 109 0.03 2.17 -4.05
N LEU A 110 -0.82 1.27 -4.56
CA LEU A 110 -0.49 0.47 -5.75
C LEU A 110 -0.24 1.40 -6.95
N GLU A 111 -1.15 2.34 -7.21
CA GLU A 111 -1.09 3.30 -8.31
C GLU A 111 0.20 4.15 -8.26
N ALA A 112 0.59 4.62 -7.07
CA ALA A 112 1.84 5.34 -6.88
C ALA A 112 3.07 4.47 -7.19
N MET A 113 3.16 3.27 -6.61
CA MET A 113 4.27 2.34 -6.90
C MET A 113 4.31 1.93 -8.37
N GLY A 114 3.13 1.68 -8.98
CA GLY A 114 3.00 1.42 -10.42
C GLY A 114 3.55 2.58 -11.27
N SER A 115 3.34 3.82 -10.81
CA SER A 115 3.88 5.05 -11.40
C SER A 115 5.34 5.35 -11.04
N GLY A 116 6.02 4.45 -10.33
CA GLY A 116 7.44 4.59 -9.97
C GLY A 116 7.72 5.37 -8.70
N LEU A 117 6.70 5.66 -7.87
CA LEU A 117 6.89 6.41 -6.63
C LEU A 117 7.17 5.45 -5.47
N PRO A 118 8.32 5.57 -4.79
CA PRO A 118 8.53 4.86 -3.54
C PRO A 118 7.61 5.42 -2.46
N VAL A 119 7.11 4.55 -1.60
CA VAL A 119 6.07 4.86 -0.59
C VAL A 119 6.66 4.78 0.82
N LEU A 120 6.40 5.77 1.65
CA LEU A 120 6.54 5.66 3.11
C LEU A 120 5.15 5.46 3.71
N CYS A 121 4.93 4.32 4.35
CA CYS A 121 3.68 4.00 5.05
C CYS A 121 3.92 3.63 6.51
N THR A 122 2.87 3.62 7.34
CA THR A 122 2.95 3.06 8.70
C THR A 122 2.78 1.55 8.69
N ASN A 123 3.10 0.90 9.81
CA ASN A 123 3.22 -0.56 9.96
C ASN A 123 1.91 -1.31 10.25
N GLN A 124 0.73 -0.69 10.08
CA GLN A 124 -0.56 -1.33 10.36
C GLN A 124 -1.50 -1.38 9.15
N GLY A 125 -2.42 -2.35 9.17
CA GLY A 125 -3.29 -2.64 8.02
C GLY A 125 -2.61 -3.51 6.97
N GLY A 126 -3.12 -3.48 5.74
CA GLY A 126 -2.56 -4.24 4.61
C GLY A 126 -1.54 -3.46 3.78
N THR A 127 -1.42 -2.14 3.96
CA THR A 127 -0.40 -1.33 3.26
C THR A 127 1.03 -1.84 3.42
N PRO A 128 1.51 -2.23 4.62
CA PRO A 128 2.84 -2.79 4.81
C PRO A 128 3.16 -3.97 3.90
N GLU A 129 2.18 -4.87 3.74
CA GLU A 129 2.34 -6.07 2.91
C GLU A 129 2.47 -5.71 1.43
N LEU A 130 1.71 -4.71 0.95
CA LEU A 130 1.80 -4.22 -0.42
C LEU A 130 3.18 -3.62 -0.71
N VAL A 131 3.64 -2.73 0.18
CA VAL A 131 4.94 -2.05 0.04
C VAL A 131 6.08 -3.06 0.11
N ALA A 132 6.06 -4.00 1.05
CA ALA A 132 7.07 -5.05 1.16
C ALA A 132 7.08 -5.98 -0.05
N SER A 133 5.90 -6.44 -0.51
CA SER A 133 5.79 -7.34 -1.65
C SER A 133 6.31 -6.73 -2.96
N ALA A 134 6.10 -5.42 -3.14
CA ALA A 134 6.58 -4.68 -4.30
C ALA A 134 8.01 -4.15 -4.14
N GLN A 135 8.67 -4.35 -2.99
CA GLN A 135 9.92 -3.66 -2.63
C GLN A 135 9.79 -2.13 -2.84
N GLY A 136 8.60 -1.61 -2.57
CA GLY A 136 8.18 -0.32 -3.09
C GLY A 136 8.42 0.87 -2.19
N GLY A 137 9.21 0.72 -1.13
CA GLY A 137 9.53 1.81 -0.20
C GLY A 137 9.82 1.35 1.21
N ILE A 138 9.40 2.16 2.20
CA ILE A 138 9.71 1.99 3.62
C ILE A 138 8.42 1.80 4.40
N VAL A 139 8.38 0.75 5.23
CA VAL A 139 7.34 0.53 6.23
C VAL A 139 7.87 1.04 7.57
N SER A 140 7.30 2.14 8.05
CA SER A 140 7.68 2.79 9.29
C SER A 140 7.01 2.13 10.49
N ALA A 141 7.80 1.75 11.48
CA ALA A 141 7.33 1.19 12.76
C ALA A 141 6.82 2.30 13.70
N ALA A 142 5.90 3.14 13.21
CA ALA A 142 5.39 4.31 13.91
C ALA A 142 4.11 4.04 14.72
N ASP A 143 3.46 2.89 14.51
CA ASP A 143 2.25 2.50 15.22
C ASP A 143 2.53 1.39 16.22
N ALA A 144 1.93 1.51 17.41
CA ALA A 144 1.93 0.45 18.41
C ALA A 144 1.21 -0.81 17.90
N PRO A 145 1.52 -2.00 18.44
CA PRO A 145 0.79 -3.23 18.15
C PRO A 145 -0.72 -3.09 18.40
N LEU A 146 -1.53 -3.70 17.55
CA LEU A 146 -2.99 -3.68 17.71
C LEU A 146 -3.44 -4.67 18.79
N PRO A 147 -4.44 -4.33 19.61
CA PRO A 147 -5.05 -5.27 20.53
C PRO A 147 -5.91 -6.30 19.79
N ILE A 148 -6.15 -7.45 20.44
CA ILE A 148 -7.15 -8.42 19.99
C ILE A 148 -8.53 -7.97 20.50
N ALA A 149 -9.02 -6.85 19.96
CA ALA A 149 -10.32 -6.26 20.28
C ALA A 149 -10.79 -5.34 19.14
N PRO A 150 -12.10 -5.03 19.02
CA PRO A 150 -12.57 -3.99 18.12
C PRO A 150 -11.91 -2.64 18.41
N VAL A 151 -11.64 -1.87 17.36
CA VAL A 151 -11.03 -0.55 17.44
C VAL A 151 -11.87 0.48 16.68
N ASP A 152 -11.84 1.73 17.14
CA ASP A 152 -12.57 2.81 16.48
C ASP A 152 -11.73 3.46 15.38
N LEU A 153 -12.07 3.16 14.12
CA LEU A 153 -11.40 3.69 12.93
C LEU A 153 -11.49 5.22 12.83
N TYR A 154 -12.46 5.88 13.47
CA TYR A 154 -12.61 7.32 13.41
C TYR A 154 -11.85 8.08 14.52
N HIS A 155 -11.24 7.34 15.44
CA HIS A 155 -10.33 7.87 16.48
C HIS A 155 -9.02 7.08 16.49
N PRO A 156 -8.22 7.16 15.40
CA PRO A 156 -6.95 6.45 15.35
C PRO A 156 -5.99 6.98 16.42
N PRO A 157 -5.12 6.12 16.99
CA PRO A 157 -4.00 6.59 17.80
C PRO A 157 -3.10 7.50 16.95
N GLU A 158 -2.33 8.37 17.58
CA GLU A 158 -1.32 9.16 16.86
C GLU A 158 -0.09 8.26 16.58
N PRO A 159 0.47 8.30 15.35
CA PRO A 159 1.72 7.61 15.06
C PRO A 159 2.89 8.35 15.71
N ASP A 160 3.98 7.63 15.98
CA ASP A 160 5.23 8.19 16.44
C ASP A 160 5.85 9.08 15.36
N MET A 161 5.80 10.40 15.61
CA MET A 161 6.26 11.42 14.67
C MET A 161 7.79 11.50 14.56
N ASP A 162 8.55 11.02 15.56
CA ASP A 162 10.01 10.98 15.50
C ASP A 162 10.48 9.82 14.62
N VAL A 163 9.83 8.67 14.76
CA VAL A 163 10.04 7.50 13.89
C VAL A 163 9.70 7.85 12.44
N LEU A 164 8.54 8.46 12.19
CA LEU A 164 8.14 8.90 10.85
C LEU A 164 9.13 9.89 10.25
N HIS A 165 9.62 10.84 11.03
CA HIS A 165 10.58 11.85 10.57
C HIS A 165 11.91 11.21 10.15
N ARG A 166 12.47 10.33 10.98
CA ARG A 166 13.70 9.59 10.66
C ARG A 166 13.53 8.78 9.37
N ASP A 167 12.42 8.05 9.25
CA ASP A 167 12.16 7.19 8.10
C ASP A 167 11.87 8.00 6.82
N LEU A 168 11.28 9.20 6.95
CA LEU A 168 11.15 10.16 5.86
C LEU A 168 12.52 10.66 5.37
N CYS A 169 13.43 11.00 6.28
CA CYS A 169 14.80 11.34 5.92
C CYS A 169 15.54 10.18 5.24
N ASP A 170 15.29 8.91 5.63
CA ASP A 170 15.83 7.74 4.95
C ASP A 170 15.22 7.54 3.55
N LEU A 171 13.90 7.67 3.43
CA LEU A 171 13.18 7.62 2.15
C LEU A 171 13.78 8.62 1.16
N VAL A 172 13.98 9.86 1.57
CA VAL A 172 14.53 10.91 0.70
C VAL A 172 15.94 10.56 0.24
N ARG A 173 16.81 10.11 1.14
CA ARG A 173 18.19 9.71 0.78
C ARG A 173 18.21 8.57 -0.23
N ARG A 174 17.33 7.58 -0.07
CA ARG A 174 17.31 6.33 -0.87
C ARG A 174 16.28 6.33 -1.99
N ARG A 175 15.55 7.43 -2.21
CA ARG A 175 14.38 7.51 -3.10
C ARG A 175 14.63 6.98 -4.51
N ARG A 176 15.81 7.26 -5.09
CA ARG A 176 16.17 6.83 -6.45
C ARG A 176 16.35 5.32 -6.52
N ASP A 177 17.07 4.75 -5.55
CA ASP A 177 17.31 3.31 -5.47
C ASP A 177 16.02 2.55 -5.17
N LEU A 178 15.20 3.07 -4.24
CA LEU A 178 13.90 2.51 -3.92
C LEU A 178 12.97 2.54 -5.13
N ALA A 179 12.91 3.67 -5.86
CA ALA A 179 12.11 3.80 -7.08
C ALA A 179 12.55 2.78 -8.16
N ALA A 180 13.85 2.63 -8.36
CA ALA A 180 14.41 1.67 -9.31
C ALA A 180 14.15 0.20 -8.90
N GLY A 181 14.04 -0.07 -7.60
CA GLY A 181 13.77 -1.40 -7.04
C GLY A 181 12.30 -1.83 -7.06
N ILE A 182 11.36 -0.94 -7.41
CA ILE A 182 9.92 -1.26 -7.37
C ILE A 182 9.62 -2.42 -8.33
N ARG A 183 9.16 -3.54 -7.78
CA ARG A 183 8.60 -4.68 -8.52
C ARG A 183 7.18 -4.37 -8.97
N ARG A 184 7.06 -3.62 -10.07
CA ARG A 184 5.76 -3.14 -10.60
C ARG A 184 4.80 -4.27 -10.96
N ASP A 185 5.32 -5.42 -11.41
CA ASP A 185 4.54 -6.60 -11.72
C ASP A 185 3.75 -7.11 -10.50
N ALA A 186 4.29 -6.96 -9.29
CA ALA A 186 3.61 -7.29 -8.04
C ALA A 186 2.41 -6.37 -7.74
N CYS A 187 2.34 -5.18 -8.34
CA CYS A 187 1.23 -4.23 -8.18
C CYS A 187 0.08 -4.47 -9.17
N GLY A 188 0.33 -5.27 -10.21
CA GLY A 188 -0.61 -5.54 -11.29
C GLY A 188 -1.78 -6.43 -10.84
N ILE A 189 -2.96 -6.19 -11.40
CA ILE A 189 -4.12 -7.07 -11.15
C ILE A 189 -3.87 -8.51 -11.62
N ASP A 190 -3.07 -8.67 -12.68
CA ASP A 190 -2.71 -9.98 -13.23
C ASP A 190 -1.90 -10.83 -12.24
N ALA A 191 -1.05 -10.22 -11.43
CA ALA A 191 -0.28 -10.93 -10.41
C ALA A 191 -1.19 -11.48 -9.31
N VAL A 192 -2.19 -10.70 -8.90
CA VAL A 192 -3.22 -11.14 -7.95
C VAL A 192 -4.04 -12.28 -8.55
N ALA A 193 -4.51 -12.12 -9.80
CA ALA A 193 -5.27 -13.16 -10.49
C ALA A 193 -4.49 -14.49 -10.59
N ARG A 194 -3.20 -14.44 -10.95
CA ARG A 194 -2.33 -15.62 -10.98
C ARG A 194 -2.21 -16.31 -9.62
N ARG A 195 -2.10 -15.55 -8.53
CA ARG A 195 -2.06 -16.10 -7.16
C ARG A 195 -3.36 -16.81 -6.78
N TYR A 196 -4.51 -16.21 -7.11
CA TYR A 196 -5.81 -16.85 -6.89
C TYR A 196 -5.97 -18.14 -7.70
N VAL A 197 -5.61 -18.12 -8.98
CA VAL A 197 -5.64 -19.32 -9.83
C VAL A 197 -4.74 -20.42 -9.26
N ALA A 198 -3.50 -20.08 -8.89
CA ALA A 198 -2.57 -21.05 -8.29
C ALA A 198 -3.14 -21.66 -7.00
N PHE A 199 -3.75 -20.86 -6.13
CA PHE A 199 -4.38 -21.31 -4.90
C PHE A 199 -5.59 -22.22 -5.14
N LEU A 200 -6.46 -21.86 -6.09
CA LEU A 200 -7.62 -22.68 -6.45
C LEU A 200 -7.19 -24.01 -7.07
N VAL A 201 -6.17 -23.98 -7.94
CA VAL A 201 -5.58 -25.20 -8.52
C VAL A 201 -4.99 -26.09 -7.43
N SER A 202 -4.29 -25.54 -6.43
CA SER A 202 -3.76 -26.35 -5.33
C SER A 202 -4.87 -27.00 -4.51
N LEU A 203 -5.95 -26.29 -4.21
CA LEU A 203 -7.10 -26.85 -3.49
C LEU A 203 -7.78 -28.00 -4.25
N LEU A 204 -7.96 -27.84 -5.56
CA LEU A 204 -8.56 -28.87 -6.41
C LEU A 204 -7.64 -30.08 -6.58
N GLY A 205 -6.33 -29.87 -6.66
CA GLY A 205 -5.33 -30.94 -6.69
C GLY A 205 -5.33 -31.82 -5.45
N HIS A 206 -5.62 -31.26 -4.27
CA HIS A 206 -5.74 -32.02 -3.02
C HIS A 206 -7.03 -32.84 -2.93
N ARG A 207 -8.15 -32.38 -3.51
CA ARG A 207 -9.41 -33.17 -3.53
C ARG A 207 -9.31 -34.47 -4.34
N GLY A 208 -8.43 -34.53 -5.35
CA GLY A 208 -8.19 -35.75 -6.12
C GLY A 208 -7.42 -36.86 -5.35
N GLN A 209 -6.85 -36.55 -4.18
CA GLN A 209 -6.15 -37.50 -3.32
C GLN A 209 -7.02 -38.02 -2.16
N GLU A 210 -7.98 -37.23 -1.67
CA GLU A 210 -8.90 -37.67 -0.60
C GLU A 210 -9.91 -38.73 -1.10
N ASP A 211 -10.40 -38.62 -2.33
CA ASP A 211 -11.31 -39.63 -2.94
C ASP A 211 -10.63 -40.98 -3.20
N ARG A 212 -9.29 -41.04 -3.24
CA ARG A 212 -8.56 -42.32 -3.35
C ARG A 212 -8.32 -43.02 -2.02
N LEU A 213 -8.48 -42.32 -0.90
CA LEU A 213 -8.34 -42.90 0.45
C LEU A 213 -9.66 -43.47 0.99
N THR A 214 -10.81 -43.11 0.40
CA THR A 214 -12.14 -43.59 0.82
C THR A 214 -12.76 -44.63 -0.13
N GLY A 215 -12.16 -44.90 -1.30
CA GLY A 215 -12.72 -45.75 -2.35
C GLY A 215 -12.32 -47.24 -2.36
N GLY A 216 -11.63 -47.76 -1.33
CA GLY A 216 -10.99 -49.08 -1.40
C GLY A 216 -11.29 -50.04 -0.25
N ALA A 217 -12.54 -50.47 -0.05
CA ALA A 217 -12.85 -51.74 0.64
C ALA A 217 -14.32 -52.18 0.50
N LYS A 218 -14.73 -52.68 -0.67
CA LYS A 218 -15.86 -53.63 -0.77
C LYS A 218 -15.55 -54.70 -1.81
N GLY A 219 -15.39 -55.94 -1.34
CA GLY A 219 -15.46 -57.14 -2.18
C GLY A 219 -14.40 -58.18 -1.85
N GLY A 220 -14.77 -59.26 -1.17
CA GLY A 220 -13.89 -60.42 -1.00
C GLY A 220 -14.31 -61.42 0.09
N SER A 221 -15.28 -62.26 -0.23
CA SER A 221 -15.80 -63.41 0.53
C SER A 221 -14.75 -64.49 0.91
N ARG A 222 -15.00 -65.20 2.03
CA ARG A 222 -14.67 -66.62 2.40
C ARG A 222 -14.24 -66.65 3.88
N GLY A 223 -14.70 -67.52 4.79
CA GLY A 223 -15.66 -68.62 4.83
C GLY A 223 -15.76 -69.04 6.31
N ARG A 224 -16.93 -69.52 6.75
CA ARG A 224 -17.10 -70.13 8.10
C ARG A 224 -16.39 -71.48 8.15
N PRO A 225 -15.87 -71.89 9.32
CA PRO A 225 -15.96 -73.27 9.73
C PRO A 225 -16.88 -73.42 10.95
N GLU A 226 -17.59 -74.53 10.89
CA GLU A 226 -18.60 -75.01 11.80
C GLU A 226 -18.02 -75.52 13.12
N GLY A 227 -18.92 -75.72 14.08
CA GLY A 227 -18.61 -76.09 15.45
C GLY A 227 -17.98 -77.47 15.62
N ARG A 228 -17.35 -77.65 16.79
CA ARG A 228 -17.17 -78.94 17.43
C ARG A 228 -17.64 -78.83 18.87
N ALA A 229 -18.67 -79.60 19.18
CA ALA A 229 -18.99 -80.06 20.52
C ALA A 229 -18.12 -81.29 20.82
N GLN A 230 -17.51 -81.29 22.00
CA GLN A 230 -17.41 -82.40 22.95
C GLN A 230 -16.85 -81.86 24.26
#